data_AF-A0A520HZS8-F1
#
_entry.id   AF-A0A520HZS8-F1
#
_cell.length_a   1.000
_cell.length_b   1.000
_cell.length_c   1.000
_cell.angle_alpha   90.00
_cell.angle_beta   90.00
_cell.angle_gamma   90.00
#
_symmetry.space_group_name_H-M   'P 1'
#
loop_
_entity.id
_entity.type
_entity.pdbx_description
1 polymer ?
#
loop_
_entity_poly.entity_id
_entity_poly.type
_entity_poly.pdbx_seq_one_letter_code
_entity_poly.pdbx_strand_id
1 'polypeptide(L)'
;MLVLAMLAATIEVRRDGPPLTPEQARAMTPAALGDALLASPHPPIVEAVVGPEGVLPPPPPDMPETTEIKLFAAVVPASQPGFCEKTRMVVALAPVMRRDGNLPPARAQTVSSTKLYRLAERNADGIECEAERHAFFAVDPKLGDRTFSVIRLLDTLKIAYNSKVQITIDDRGARELRDLARRHPDEMRNVPEEAITPIVSGGSAMAKFPISSINMIGPYAAAWHGDLLTKTDLKAVKDHGWEAYQIFAGGEWDTGVIVDGDRIVTVRFVRAIPPPF
;
A
#
# COMPACT_ATOMS: atom_id res chain seq x y z
N MET A 1 -4.57 -17.68 37.60
CA MET A 1 -4.49 -16.65 36.56
C MET A 1 -3.17 -16.82 35.82
N LEU A 2 -3.18 -17.48 34.66
CA LEU A 2 -1.99 -17.62 33.83
C LEU A 2 -1.89 -16.34 32.97
N VAL A 3 -0.96 -15.46 33.31
CA VAL A 3 -0.56 -14.37 32.43
C VAL A 3 0.32 -15.01 31.35
N LEU A 4 -0.28 -15.38 30.22
CA LEU A 4 0.49 -15.67 29.01
C LEU A 4 1.11 -14.34 28.56
N ALA A 5 2.37 -14.13 28.93
CA ALA A 5 3.20 -13.17 28.23
C ALA A 5 3.33 -13.65 26.77
N MET A 6 2.53 -13.08 25.87
CA MET A 6 2.81 -13.16 24.44
C MET A 6 4.09 -12.34 24.21
N LEU A 7 5.24 -12.98 24.40
CA LEU A 7 6.48 -12.54 23.79
C LEU A 7 6.21 -12.56 22.28
N ALA A 8 6.05 -11.39 21.67
CA ALA A 8 6.12 -11.28 20.23
C ALA A 8 7.46 -11.87 19.82
N ALA A 9 7.45 -13.05 19.19
CA ALA A 9 8.67 -13.67 18.70
C ALA A 9 9.35 -12.68 17.76
N THR A 10 10.51 -12.17 18.16
CA THR A 10 11.31 -11.28 17.33
C THR A 10 11.80 -12.08 16.13
N ILE A 11 11.38 -11.68 14.93
CA ILE A 11 11.87 -12.29 13.69
C ILE A 11 13.33 -11.86 13.53
N GLU A 12 14.24 -12.84 13.45
CA GLU A 12 15.67 -12.62 13.29
C GLU A 12 16.20 -13.25 12.00
N VAL A 13 17.36 -12.79 11.54
CA VAL A 13 18.07 -13.43 10.42
C VAL A 13 18.67 -14.76 10.84
N ARG A 14 18.68 -15.73 9.93
CA ARG A 14 19.34 -17.01 10.11
C ARG A 14 20.86 -16.85 9.98
N ARG A 15 21.59 -16.94 11.10
CA ARG A 15 23.06 -16.71 11.11
C ARG A 15 23.86 -17.78 10.38
N ASP A 16 23.36 -19.01 10.35
CA ASP A 16 23.94 -20.17 9.67
C ASP A 16 23.37 -20.40 8.26
N GLY A 17 22.54 -19.47 7.76
CA GLY A 17 21.92 -19.57 6.44
C GLY A 17 22.93 -19.52 5.29
N PRO A 18 22.60 -20.14 4.13
CA PRO A 18 23.47 -20.12 2.97
C PRO A 18 23.60 -18.68 2.42
N PRO A 19 24.77 -18.27 1.91
CA PRO A 19 24.86 -17.05 1.12
C PRO A 19 24.12 -17.24 -0.21
N LEU A 20 23.43 -16.19 -0.68
CA LEU A 20 22.61 -16.21 -1.89
C LEU A 20 22.98 -15.06 -2.82
N THR A 21 22.92 -15.28 -4.13
CA THR A 21 22.83 -14.19 -5.11
C THR A 21 21.37 -13.74 -5.28
N PRO A 22 21.10 -12.55 -5.85
CA PRO A 22 19.75 -12.13 -6.18
C PRO A 22 19.03 -13.11 -7.12
N GLU A 23 19.73 -13.69 -8.08
CA GLU A 23 19.18 -14.66 -9.02
C GLU A 23 18.80 -15.97 -8.32
N GLN A 24 19.64 -16.45 -7.40
CA GLN A 24 19.32 -17.61 -6.57
C GLN A 24 18.08 -17.35 -5.71
N ALA A 25 18.01 -16.18 -5.06
CA ALA A 25 16.85 -15.81 -4.26
C ALA A 25 15.55 -15.74 -5.09
N ARG A 26 15.62 -15.24 -6.34
CA ARG A 26 14.46 -15.19 -7.26
C ARG A 26 13.99 -16.57 -7.72
N ALA A 27 14.90 -17.54 -7.80
CA ALA A 27 14.60 -18.90 -8.24
C ALA A 27 14.00 -19.78 -7.12
N MET A 28 14.10 -19.34 -5.85
CA MET A 28 13.56 -20.07 -4.71
C MET A 28 12.05 -19.84 -4.55
N THR A 29 11.34 -20.82 -3.99
CA THR A 29 9.96 -20.60 -3.54
C THR A 29 9.95 -19.66 -2.33
N PRO A 30 8.87 -18.89 -2.08
CA PRO A 30 8.79 -18.00 -0.94
C PRO A 30 9.06 -18.69 0.41
N ALA A 31 8.52 -19.90 0.60
CA ALA A 31 8.72 -20.70 1.80
C ALA A 31 10.20 -21.09 1.98
N ALA A 32 10.83 -21.63 0.94
CA ALA A 32 12.25 -22.03 1.01
C ALA A 32 13.17 -20.82 1.22
N LEU A 33 12.83 -19.67 0.63
CA LEU A 33 13.56 -18.43 0.83
C LEU A 33 13.41 -17.91 2.27
N GLY A 34 12.22 -18.04 2.86
CA GLY A 34 11.99 -17.80 4.28
C GLY A 34 12.89 -18.65 5.17
N ASP A 35 12.88 -19.97 4.97
CA ASP A 35 13.68 -20.93 5.76
C ASP A 35 15.21 -20.73 5.62
N ALA A 36 15.65 -20.19 4.48
CA ALA A 36 17.06 -19.88 4.23
C ALA A 36 17.50 -18.57 4.91
N LEU A 37 16.62 -17.57 5.00
CA LEU A 37 16.97 -16.22 5.44
C LEU A 37 16.60 -15.92 6.90
N LEU A 38 15.55 -16.53 7.43
CA LEU A 38 14.97 -16.21 8.74
C LEU A 38 15.26 -17.32 9.76
N ALA A 39 15.55 -16.93 11.00
CA ALA A 39 15.72 -17.87 12.09
C ALA A 39 14.38 -18.53 12.44
N SER A 40 14.40 -19.83 12.75
CA SER A 40 13.21 -20.51 13.26
C SER A 40 12.95 -20.16 14.73
N PRO A 41 11.68 -20.04 15.16
CA PRO A 41 10.47 -20.09 14.34
C PRO A 41 10.19 -18.74 13.64
N HIS A 42 9.75 -18.79 12.38
CA HIS A 42 9.18 -17.64 11.65
C HIS A 42 7.80 -18.02 11.09
N PRO A 43 6.90 -17.06 10.82
CA PRO A 43 5.61 -17.37 10.21
C PRO A 43 5.79 -17.92 8.78
N PRO A 44 4.80 -18.67 8.26
CA PRO A 44 4.83 -19.17 6.89
C PRO A 44 4.93 -18.03 5.89
N ILE A 45 5.92 -18.10 5.00
CA ILE A 45 6.13 -17.12 3.93
C ILE A 45 5.42 -17.59 2.66
N VAL A 46 4.50 -16.77 2.17
CA VAL A 46 3.65 -17.10 1.01
C VAL A 46 4.01 -16.31 -0.24
N GLU A 47 4.78 -15.23 -0.09
CA GLU A 47 5.17 -14.34 -1.18
C GLU A 47 6.53 -13.70 -0.89
N ALA A 48 7.32 -13.47 -1.94
CA ALA A 48 8.63 -12.83 -1.85
C ALA A 48 8.89 -11.91 -3.07
N VAL A 49 9.60 -10.80 -2.82
CA VAL A 49 10.08 -9.87 -3.85
C VAL A 49 11.58 -9.64 -3.62
N VAL A 50 12.39 -9.82 -4.66
CA VAL A 50 13.86 -9.70 -4.59
C VAL A 50 14.34 -8.52 -5.42
N GLY A 51 14.99 -7.57 -4.76
CA GLY A 51 15.45 -6.32 -5.34
C GLY A 51 14.41 -5.21 -5.26
N PRO A 52 14.70 -4.04 -5.85
CA PRO A 52 13.79 -2.92 -5.83
C PRO A 52 12.50 -3.21 -6.61
N GLU A 53 11.40 -2.63 -6.14
CA GLU A 53 10.18 -2.53 -6.95
C GLU A 53 10.33 -1.29 -7.84
N GLY A 54 10.29 -1.46 -9.16
CA GLY A 54 10.47 -0.38 -10.14
C GLY A 54 11.89 -0.30 -10.74
N VAL A 55 12.11 0.70 -11.59
CA VAL A 55 13.40 0.92 -12.27
C VAL A 55 14.23 1.91 -11.45
N LEU A 56 15.02 1.41 -10.51
CA LEU A 56 16.06 2.24 -9.89
C LEU A 56 17.27 2.36 -10.82
N PRO A 57 17.90 3.54 -10.92
CA PRO A 57 19.17 3.65 -11.60
C PRO A 57 20.18 2.69 -10.94
N PRO A 58 21.03 2.02 -11.73
CA PRO A 58 22.03 1.14 -11.15
C PRO A 58 22.92 1.96 -10.19
N PRO A 59 23.30 1.39 -9.04
CA PRO A 59 24.24 2.05 -8.15
C PRO A 59 25.57 2.33 -8.88
N PRO A 60 26.33 3.35 -8.46
CA PRO A 60 27.62 3.66 -9.08
C PRO A 60 28.56 2.44 -9.08
N PRO A 61 29.36 2.24 -10.15
CA PRO A 61 30.13 1.02 -10.39
C PRO A 61 31.13 0.64 -9.29
N ASP A 62 31.51 1.58 -8.42
CA ASP A 62 32.48 1.39 -7.33
C ASP A 62 31.86 1.40 -5.93
N MET A 63 30.54 1.17 -5.80
CA MET A 63 29.87 1.11 -4.49
C MET A 63 29.38 -0.30 -4.16
N PRO A 64 29.53 -0.76 -2.89
CA PRO A 64 28.90 -1.99 -2.44
C PRO A 64 27.38 -1.91 -2.59
N GLU A 65 26.80 -2.94 -3.21
CA GLU A 65 25.36 -3.04 -3.41
C GLU A 65 24.74 -3.87 -2.29
N THR A 66 23.66 -3.35 -1.72
CA THR A 66 22.81 -4.08 -0.75
C THR A 66 21.61 -4.62 -1.50
N THR A 67 21.40 -5.94 -1.44
CA THR A 67 20.18 -6.55 -1.99
C THR A 67 19.14 -6.67 -0.90
N GLU A 68 17.99 -6.04 -1.11
CA GLU A 68 16.82 -6.21 -0.25
C GLU A 68 15.90 -7.33 -0.76
N ILE A 69 15.40 -8.13 0.17
CA ILE A 69 14.42 -9.18 -0.06
C ILE A 69 13.22 -8.90 0.85
N LYS A 70 12.06 -8.64 0.25
CA LYS A 70 10.80 -8.46 0.95
C LYS A 70 10.10 -9.82 1.00
N LEU A 71 9.89 -10.36 2.19
CA LEU A 71 9.12 -11.58 2.45
C LEU A 71 7.78 -11.21 3.07
N PHE A 72 6.71 -11.87 2.66
CA PHE A 72 5.38 -11.62 3.20
C PHE A 72 4.78 -12.90 3.77
N ALA A 73 4.36 -12.81 5.04
CA ALA A 73 3.66 -13.91 5.72
C ALA A 73 2.25 -14.11 5.16
N ALA A 74 1.60 -15.24 5.47
CA ALA A 74 0.17 -15.40 5.20
C ALA A 74 -0.67 -14.29 5.86
N VAL A 75 -1.78 -13.91 5.24
CA VAL A 75 -2.70 -12.92 5.80
C VAL A 75 -3.52 -13.57 6.92
N VAL A 76 -3.78 -12.83 7.98
CA VAL A 76 -4.63 -13.26 9.10
C VAL A 76 -5.59 -12.14 9.50
N PRO A 77 -6.71 -12.43 10.20
CA PRO A 77 -7.52 -11.40 10.83
C PRO A 77 -6.67 -10.56 11.80
N ALA A 78 -6.80 -9.24 11.72
CA ALA A 78 -6.10 -8.33 12.62
C ALA A 78 -6.79 -8.27 13.99
N SER A 79 -6.05 -7.83 15.01
CA SER A 79 -6.66 -7.49 16.32
C SER A 79 -7.62 -6.30 16.21
N GLN A 80 -7.42 -5.43 15.21
CA GLN A 80 -8.29 -4.33 14.90
C GLN A 80 -9.56 -4.84 14.20
N PRO A 81 -10.76 -4.68 14.79
CA PRO A 81 -11.99 -5.23 14.22
C PRO A 81 -12.26 -4.71 12.81
N GLY A 82 -12.60 -5.64 11.90
CA GLY A 82 -12.89 -5.36 10.50
C GLY A 82 -11.65 -5.25 9.60
N PHE A 83 -10.44 -5.50 10.12
CA PHE A 83 -9.21 -5.48 9.33
C PHE A 83 -8.55 -6.85 9.28
N CYS A 84 -7.76 -7.05 8.23
CA CYS A 84 -6.81 -8.14 8.08
C CYS A 84 -5.39 -7.58 8.20
N GLU A 85 -4.45 -8.40 8.67
CA GLU A 85 -3.03 -8.05 8.77
C GLU A 85 -2.13 -9.06 8.05
N LYS A 86 -1.04 -8.54 7.48
CA LYS A 86 0.05 -9.31 6.89
C LYS A 86 1.37 -8.76 7.43
N THR A 87 2.32 -9.64 7.74
CA THR A 87 3.66 -9.19 8.17
C THR A 87 4.58 -9.16 6.97
N ARG A 88 5.15 -7.98 6.67
CA ARG A 88 6.25 -7.81 5.72
C ARG A 88 7.57 -7.85 6.49
N MET A 89 8.50 -8.68 6.05
CA MET A 89 9.86 -8.72 6.54
C MET A 89 10.78 -8.23 5.43
N VAL A 90 11.63 -7.24 5.71
CA VAL A 90 12.65 -6.77 4.78
C VAL A 90 13.99 -7.29 5.27
N VAL A 91 14.54 -8.26 4.55
CA VAL A 91 15.86 -8.84 4.80
C VAL A 91 16.88 -8.13 3.90
N ALA A 92 17.91 -7.55 4.49
CA ALA A 92 19.04 -7.02 3.73
C ALA A 92 20.18 -8.05 3.73
N LEU A 93 20.66 -8.40 2.53
CA LEU A 93 21.89 -9.17 2.38
C LEU A 93 23.10 -8.28 2.65
N ALA A 94 24.20 -8.88 3.12
CA ALA A 94 25.45 -8.17 3.35
C ALA A 94 25.91 -7.43 2.07
N PRO A 95 26.39 -6.18 2.16
CA PRO A 95 26.82 -5.42 1.00
C PRO A 95 27.97 -6.12 0.26
N VAL A 96 27.87 -6.19 -1.07
CA VAL A 96 28.88 -6.83 -1.93
C VAL A 96 29.24 -5.98 -3.13
N MET A 97 30.51 -6.06 -3.56
CA MET A 97 30.97 -5.40 -4.79
C MET A 97 30.59 -6.23 -6.01
N ARG A 98 30.06 -5.56 -7.05
CA ARG A 98 29.82 -6.19 -8.35
C ARG A 98 31.15 -6.65 -8.96
N ARG A 99 31.14 -7.87 -9.51
CA ARG A 99 32.28 -8.48 -10.21
C ARG A 99 31.80 -9.00 -11.55
N ASP A 100 32.43 -8.56 -12.64
CA ASP A 100 32.08 -8.97 -14.01
C ASP A 100 30.58 -8.82 -14.33
N GLY A 101 29.98 -7.71 -13.88
CA GLY A 101 28.56 -7.43 -14.08
C GLY A 101 27.60 -8.15 -13.14
N ASN A 102 28.08 -9.03 -12.25
CA ASN A 102 27.22 -9.84 -11.36
C ASN A 102 27.48 -9.56 -9.87
N LEU A 103 26.45 -9.76 -9.05
CA LEU A 103 26.58 -9.67 -7.59
C LEU A 103 26.96 -11.04 -7.01
N PRO A 104 28.07 -11.16 -6.27
CA PRO A 104 28.45 -12.43 -5.65
C PRO A 104 27.49 -12.82 -4.52
N PRO A 105 27.46 -14.09 -4.09
CA PRO A 105 26.60 -14.54 -3.01
C PRO A 105 26.86 -13.80 -1.68
N ALA A 106 25.81 -13.36 -1.00
CA ALA A 106 25.87 -12.65 0.27
C ALA A 106 24.96 -13.29 1.31
N ARG A 107 25.33 -13.22 2.59
CA ARG A 107 24.50 -13.71 3.70
C ARG A 107 23.48 -12.67 4.12
N ALA A 108 22.34 -13.11 4.69
CA ALA A 108 21.42 -12.22 5.39
C ALA A 108 22.14 -11.52 6.54
N GLN A 109 22.01 -10.20 6.63
CA GLN A 109 22.67 -9.39 7.67
C GLN A 109 21.66 -8.81 8.66
N THR A 110 20.57 -8.23 8.16
CA THR A 110 19.55 -7.61 8.99
C THR A 110 18.16 -8.01 8.51
N VAL A 111 17.19 -7.98 9.43
CA VAL A 111 15.77 -8.11 9.12
C VAL A 111 15.03 -7.03 9.89
N SER A 112 14.09 -6.38 9.21
CA SER A 112 13.08 -5.53 9.84
C SER A 112 11.70 -6.08 9.52
N SER A 113 10.74 -5.91 10.42
CA SER A 113 9.36 -6.33 10.19
C SER A 113 8.40 -5.14 10.28
N THR A 114 7.36 -5.17 9.46
CA THR A 114 6.28 -4.18 9.46
C THR A 114 4.96 -4.91 9.33
N LYS A 115 4.01 -4.63 10.23
CA LYS A 115 2.62 -5.06 10.04
C LYS A 115 1.95 -4.16 9.01
N LEU A 116 1.34 -4.78 8.03
CA LEU A 116 0.52 -4.14 7.02
C LEU A 116 -0.93 -4.56 7.24
N TYR A 117 -1.88 -3.68 6.92
CA TYR A 117 -3.29 -3.86 7.19
C TYR A 117 -4.13 -3.59 5.96
N ARG A 118 -5.31 -4.20 5.91
CA ARG A 118 -6.32 -4.02 4.86
C ARG A 118 -7.69 -4.03 5.51
N LEU A 119 -8.60 -3.18 5.03
CA LEU A 119 -10.02 -3.30 5.42
C LEU A 119 -10.56 -4.60 4.81
N ALA A 120 -11.10 -5.46 5.67
CA ALA A 120 -11.53 -6.77 5.24
C ALA A 120 -12.80 -6.68 4.39
N GLU A 121 -12.83 -7.41 3.28
CA GLU A 121 -14.00 -7.45 2.41
C GLU A 121 -15.07 -8.36 3.00
N ARG A 122 -16.34 -8.01 2.81
CA ARG A 122 -17.46 -8.83 3.24
C ARG A 122 -18.05 -9.50 2.02
N ASN A 123 -18.07 -10.83 2.01
CA ASN A 123 -18.79 -11.62 1.03
C ASN A 123 -19.91 -12.41 1.74
N ALA A 124 -20.66 -13.21 0.97
CA ALA A 124 -21.77 -14.01 1.50
C ALA A 124 -21.32 -15.06 2.53
N ASP A 125 -20.05 -15.50 2.43
CA ASP A 125 -19.46 -16.58 3.23
C ASP A 125 -18.67 -16.07 4.45
N GLY A 126 -18.46 -14.76 4.55
CA GLY A 126 -17.81 -14.12 5.70
C GLY A 126 -16.86 -12.98 5.34
N ILE A 127 -15.77 -12.89 6.11
CA ILE A 127 -14.72 -11.88 5.94
C ILE A 127 -13.63 -12.45 5.04
N GLU A 128 -13.30 -11.74 3.97
CA GLU A 128 -12.23 -12.08 3.04
C GLU A 128 -10.95 -11.28 3.37
N CYS A 129 -9.89 -12.00 3.71
CA CYS A 129 -8.60 -11.43 4.04
C CYS A 129 -7.55 -11.60 2.93
N GLU A 130 -7.71 -12.57 2.04
CA GLU A 130 -6.74 -12.78 0.96
C GLU A 130 -6.73 -11.60 0.00
N ALA A 131 -5.54 -11.11 -0.33
CA ALA A 131 -5.31 -10.02 -1.27
C ALA A 131 -3.84 -9.94 -1.69
N GLU A 132 -3.61 -9.24 -2.80
CA GLU A 132 -2.28 -8.89 -3.27
C GLU A 132 -1.55 -7.95 -2.28
N ARG A 133 -0.22 -8.07 -2.18
CA ARG A 133 0.59 -7.30 -1.19
C ARG A 133 0.42 -5.79 -1.26
N HIS A 134 0.13 -5.24 -2.45
CA HIS A 134 0.01 -3.81 -2.67
C HIS A 134 -1.37 -3.25 -2.30
N ALA A 135 -2.27 -4.10 -1.81
CA ALA A 135 -3.57 -3.72 -1.26
C ALA A 135 -3.55 -3.52 0.27
N PHE A 136 -2.37 -3.53 0.89
CA PHE A 136 -2.19 -3.33 2.33
C PHE A 136 -1.40 -2.05 2.63
N PHE A 137 -1.75 -1.36 3.71
CA PHE A 137 -1.09 -0.16 4.21
C PHE A 137 -0.34 -0.42 5.52
N ALA A 138 0.75 0.31 5.78
CA ALA A 138 1.33 0.38 7.11
C ALA A 138 0.61 1.46 7.93
N VAL A 139 0.49 1.27 9.25
CA VAL A 139 -0.01 2.33 10.14
C VAL A 139 0.97 3.50 10.13
N ASP A 140 0.46 4.70 9.84
CA ASP A 140 1.27 5.90 9.91
C ASP A 140 1.59 6.21 11.39
N PRO A 141 2.87 6.38 11.75
CA PRO A 141 3.27 6.55 13.14
C PRO A 141 2.75 7.85 13.77
N LYS A 142 2.41 8.87 12.97
CA LYS A 142 1.81 10.13 13.45
C LYS A 142 0.31 9.98 13.69
N LEU A 143 -0.36 9.09 12.96
CA LEU A 143 -1.79 8.83 13.11
C LEU A 143 -2.09 7.75 14.16
N GLY A 144 -1.25 6.73 14.26
CA GLY A 144 -1.49 5.57 15.11
C GLY A 144 -2.84 4.91 14.80
N ASP A 145 -3.63 4.63 15.83
CA ASP A 145 -4.95 4.00 15.68
C ASP A 145 -5.96 4.84 14.88
N ARG A 146 -5.72 6.15 14.73
CA ARG A 146 -6.57 7.04 13.95
C ARG A 146 -6.66 6.61 12.48
N THR A 147 -5.61 5.96 11.96
CA THR A 147 -5.62 5.32 10.64
C THR A 147 -6.82 4.40 10.44
N PHE A 148 -7.08 3.49 11.40
CA PHE A 148 -8.19 2.55 11.29
C PHE A 148 -9.54 3.24 11.37
N SER A 149 -9.67 4.25 12.24
CA SER A 149 -10.91 5.01 12.40
C SER A 149 -11.29 5.77 11.12
N VAL A 150 -10.33 6.43 10.46
CA VAL A 150 -10.59 7.14 9.19
C VAL A 150 -11.06 6.17 8.10
N ILE A 151 -10.45 5.00 7.98
CA ILE A 151 -10.86 3.98 7.00
C ILE A 151 -12.27 3.46 7.32
N ARG A 152 -12.61 3.22 8.60
CA ARG A 152 -13.97 2.83 9.00
C ARG A 152 -15.01 3.92 8.69
N LEU A 153 -14.65 5.19 8.87
CA LEU A 153 -15.54 6.30 8.52
C LEU A 153 -15.79 6.35 7.00
N LEU A 154 -14.77 6.09 6.17
CA LEU A 154 -14.93 6.00 4.72
C LEU A 154 -15.81 4.81 4.33
N ASP A 155 -15.59 3.63 4.93
CA ASP A 155 -16.41 2.45 4.67
C ASP A 155 -17.88 2.69 5.04
N THR A 156 -18.10 3.33 6.20
CA THR A 156 -19.43 3.74 6.63
C THR A 156 -20.06 4.73 5.65
N LEU A 157 -19.30 5.71 5.16
CA LEU A 157 -19.77 6.67 4.16
C LEU A 157 -20.10 6.00 2.82
N LYS A 158 -19.36 4.96 2.42
CA LYS A 158 -19.63 4.17 1.22
C LYS A 158 -20.94 3.39 1.33
N ILE A 159 -21.19 2.76 2.47
CA ILE A 159 -22.37 1.94 2.72
C ILE A 159 -23.62 2.81 2.95
N ALA A 160 -23.49 3.83 3.79
CA ALA A 160 -24.58 4.72 4.21
C ALA A 160 -24.28 6.15 3.75
N TYR A 161 -24.36 6.36 2.42
CA TYR A 161 -24.12 7.66 1.81
C TYR A 161 -24.84 8.79 2.55
N ASN A 162 -24.08 9.80 2.97
CA ASN A 162 -24.59 10.94 3.70
C ASN A 162 -24.51 12.19 2.82
N SER A 163 -25.68 12.70 2.42
CA SER A 163 -25.80 13.87 1.54
C SER A 163 -25.23 15.17 2.14
N LYS A 164 -24.93 15.20 3.44
CA LYS A 164 -24.28 16.35 4.10
C LYS A 164 -22.77 16.38 3.90
N VAL A 165 -22.16 15.30 3.44
CA VAL A 165 -20.72 15.23 3.17
C VAL A 165 -20.45 15.81 1.79
N GLN A 166 -19.51 16.74 1.69
CA GLN A 166 -19.08 17.26 0.40
C GLN A 166 -18.15 16.26 -0.27
N ILE A 167 -18.62 15.60 -1.32
CA ILE A 167 -17.81 14.64 -2.09
C ILE A 167 -17.59 15.16 -3.51
N THR A 168 -16.34 15.33 -3.91
CA THR A 168 -15.95 15.73 -5.27
C THR A 168 -14.99 14.72 -5.90
N ILE A 169 -14.96 14.67 -7.22
CA ILE A 169 -14.07 13.81 -7.99
C ILE A 169 -13.44 14.60 -9.14
N ASP A 170 -12.14 14.41 -9.31
CA ASP A 170 -11.39 14.80 -10.49
C ASP A 170 -10.87 13.55 -11.21
N ASP A 171 -11.63 13.02 -12.16
CA ASP A 171 -11.25 11.84 -12.94
C ASP A 171 -10.36 12.23 -14.13
N ARG A 172 -9.07 12.48 -13.86
CA ARG A 172 -8.05 12.83 -14.86
C ARG A 172 -7.74 11.66 -15.79
N GLY A 173 -7.61 10.45 -15.23
CA GLY A 173 -7.28 9.24 -15.97
C GLY A 173 -8.25 8.98 -17.11
N ALA A 174 -9.57 9.01 -16.86
CA ALA A 174 -10.55 8.82 -17.93
C ALA A 174 -10.51 9.93 -18.99
N ARG A 175 -10.28 11.18 -18.59
CA ARG A 175 -10.22 12.30 -19.55
C ARG A 175 -9.00 12.19 -20.46
N GLU A 176 -7.84 11.89 -19.90
CA GLU A 176 -6.60 11.68 -20.64
C GLU A 176 -6.71 10.48 -21.58
N LEU A 177 -7.27 9.36 -21.09
CA LEU A 177 -7.47 8.16 -21.90
C LEU A 177 -8.46 8.39 -23.04
N ARG A 178 -9.55 9.14 -22.78
CA ARG A 178 -10.51 9.54 -23.81
C ARG A 178 -9.87 10.43 -24.87
N ASP A 179 -9.04 11.38 -24.47
CA ASP A 179 -8.34 12.27 -25.39
C ASP A 179 -7.29 11.50 -26.21
N LEU A 180 -6.62 10.52 -25.61
CA LEU A 180 -5.73 9.59 -26.31
C LEU A 180 -6.50 8.74 -27.33
N ALA A 181 -7.64 8.15 -26.94
CA ALA A 181 -8.49 7.36 -27.82
C ALA A 181 -9.04 8.16 -29.01
N ARG A 182 -9.31 9.46 -28.82
CA ARG A 182 -9.69 10.37 -29.92
C ARG A 182 -8.54 10.65 -30.88
N ARG A 183 -7.31 10.74 -30.39
CA ARG A 183 -6.11 10.99 -31.22
C ARG A 183 -5.60 9.73 -31.93
N HIS A 184 -5.76 8.57 -31.31
CA HIS A 184 -5.25 7.27 -31.77
C HIS A 184 -6.35 6.18 -31.77
N PRO A 185 -7.40 6.32 -32.59
CA PRO A 185 -8.56 5.41 -32.55
C PRO A 185 -8.21 3.96 -32.90
N ASP A 186 -7.24 3.76 -33.80
CA ASP A 186 -6.82 2.40 -34.21
C ASP A 186 -6.02 1.69 -33.11
N GLU A 187 -5.19 2.42 -32.37
CA GLU A 187 -4.39 1.89 -31.25
C GLU A 187 -5.28 1.60 -30.01
N MET A 188 -6.37 2.36 -29.85
CA MET A 188 -7.23 2.33 -28.67
C MET A 188 -8.56 1.60 -28.91
N ARG A 189 -8.69 0.85 -30.01
CA ARG A 189 -9.94 0.19 -30.43
C ARG A 189 -10.52 -0.80 -29.41
N ASN A 190 -9.66 -1.40 -28.59
CA ASN A 190 -10.04 -2.42 -27.60
C ASN A 190 -10.21 -1.84 -26.18
N VAL A 191 -10.13 -0.51 -26.02
CA VAL A 191 -10.28 0.13 -24.72
C VAL A 191 -11.77 0.17 -24.34
N PRO A 192 -12.18 -0.36 -23.18
CA PRO A 192 -13.56 -0.35 -22.76
C PRO A 192 -14.12 1.08 -22.61
N GLU A 193 -15.40 1.27 -22.92
CA GLU A 193 -16.07 2.59 -22.81
C GLU A 193 -16.05 3.10 -21.35
N GLU A 194 -16.12 2.20 -20.38
CA GLU A 194 -16.07 2.52 -18.96
C GLU A 194 -14.73 3.12 -18.53
N ALA A 195 -13.64 2.79 -19.23
CA ALA A 195 -12.31 3.30 -18.94
C ALA A 195 -12.16 4.76 -19.41
N ILE A 196 -12.82 5.14 -20.51
CA ILE A 196 -12.77 6.49 -21.10
C ILE A 196 -13.93 7.40 -20.67
N THR A 197 -14.90 6.88 -19.92
CA THR A 197 -16.05 7.64 -19.42
C THR A 197 -15.75 8.23 -18.04
N PRO A 198 -15.59 9.56 -17.90
CA PRO A 198 -15.22 10.15 -16.62
C PRO A 198 -16.31 10.01 -15.57
N ILE A 199 -15.92 9.70 -14.34
CA ILE A 199 -16.80 9.76 -13.17
C ILE A 199 -17.00 11.24 -12.80
N VAL A 200 -18.24 11.71 -12.86
CA VAL A 200 -18.60 13.12 -12.60
C VAL A 200 -19.30 13.35 -11.25
N SER A 201 -19.76 12.28 -10.60
CA SER A 201 -20.48 12.34 -9.33
C SER A 201 -19.62 11.84 -8.18
N GLY A 202 -19.57 12.60 -7.09
CA GLY A 202 -18.90 12.20 -5.86
C GLY A 202 -19.46 10.90 -5.26
N GLY A 203 -20.78 10.69 -5.32
CA GLY A 203 -21.40 9.45 -4.86
C GLY A 203 -20.95 8.23 -5.67
N SER A 204 -20.89 8.37 -7.00
CA SER A 204 -20.36 7.31 -7.88
C SER A 204 -18.88 7.04 -7.62
N ALA A 205 -18.09 8.09 -7.35
CA ALA A 205 -16.69 7.95 -6.99
C ALA A 205 -16.52 7.20 -5.66
N MET A 206 -17.27 7.57 -4.62
CA MET A 206 -17.27 6.89 -3.33
C MET A 206 -17.65 5.41 -3.44
N ALA A 207 -18.66 5.09 -4.27
CA ALA A 207 -19.08 3.70 -4.51
C ALA A 207 -18.00 2.87 -5.22
N LYS A 208 -17.26 3.48 -6.16
CA LYS A 208 -16.18 2.84 -6.91
C LYS A 208 -14.83 2.86 -6.19
N PHE A 209 -14.66 3.69 -5.17
CA PHE A 209 -13.41 3.82 -4.45
C PHE A 209 -13.02 2.49 -3.77
N PRO A 210 -11.81 1.94 -4.06
CA PRO A 210 -11.39 0.64 -3.56
C PRO A 210 -10.81 0.76 -2.14
N ILE A 211 -11.67 0.95 -1.14
CA ILE A 211 -11.27 1.11 0.27
C ILE A 211 -10.46 -0.09 0.78
N SER A 212 -10.78 -1.29 0.30
CA SER A 212 -10.04 -2.53 0.60
C SER A 212 -8.69 -2.62 -0.11
N SER A 213 -8.31 -1.66 -0.96
CA SER A 213 -7.00 -1.62 -1.63
C SER A 213 -6.20 -0.37 -1.28
N ILE A 214 -6.48 0.23 -0.12
CA ILE A 214 -5.68 1.31 0.45
C ILE A 214 -4.27 0.79 0.74
N ASN A 215 -3.26 1.45 0.17
CA ASN A 215 -1.85 1.10 0.37
C ASN A 215 -1.09 2.16 1.18
N MET A 216 -1.68 3.36 1.34
CA MET A 216 -1.13 4.43 2.16
C MET A 216 -2.25 5.30 2.72
N ILE A 217 -2.06 5.73 3.96
CA ILE A 217 -2.84 6.78 4.63
C ILE A 217 -1.89 7.56 5.52
N GLY A 218 -2.01 8.89 5.54
CA GLY A 218 -1.20 9.75 6.39
C GLY A 218 -1.83 11.12 6.59
N PRO A 219 -1.26 11.98 7.46
CA PRO A 219 -1.66 13.37 7.56
C PRO A 219 -1.53 14.04 6.19
N TYR A 220 -2.48 14.91 5.85
CA TYR A 220 -2.43 15.63 4.58
C TYR A 220 -1.21 16.56 4.52
N ALA A 221 -0.41 16.44 3.46
CA ALA A 221 0.70 17.34 3.18
C ALA A 221 0.61 17.83 1.73
N ALA A 222 0.57 19.14 1.52
CA ALA A 222 0.42 19.77 0.20
C ALA A 222 1.60 19.57 -0.78
N ALA A 223 2.53 18.66 -0.49
CA ALA A 223 3.72 18.40 -1.29
C ALA A 223 3.66 17.08 -2.10
N TRP A 224 2.63 16.25 -1.90
CA TRP A 224 2.48 14.97 -2.58
C TRP A 224 1.21 14.98 -3.45
N HIS A 225 1.34 14.57 -4.72
CA HIS A 225 0.28 14.49 -5.73
C HIS A 225 -0.79 15.61 -5.67
N GLY A 226 -0.44 16.78 -6.23
CA GLY A 226 -1.36 17.81 -6.73
C GLY A 226 -2.61 18.11 -5.89
N ASP A 227 -2.48 18.97 -4.87
CA ASP A 227 -3.57 19.70 -4.21
C ASP A 227 -4.92 18.94 -4.12
N LEU A 228 -4.92 17.71 -3.58
CA LEU A 228 -6.16 16.93 -3.43
C LEU A 228 -7.22 17.71 -2.66
N LEU A 229 -6.79 18.48 -1.65
CA LEU A 229 -7.60 19.45 -0.92
C LEU A 229 -7.32 20.87 -1.43
N THR A 230 -8.38 21.63 -1.66
CA THR A 230 -8.30 23.01 -2.13
C THR A 230 -7.86 23.96 -1.01
N LYS A 231 -7.40 25.16 -1.37
CA LYS A 231 -7.06 26.22 -0.41
C LYS A 231 -8.20 26.54 0.57
N THR A 232 -9.45 26.47 0.11
CA THR A 232 -10.64 26.70 0.95
C THR A 232 -10.80 25.58 1.98
N ASP A 233 -10.60 24.33 1.56
CA ASP A 233 -10.67 23.18 2.46
C ASP A 233 -9.60 23.28 3.55
N LEU A 234 -8.36 23.61 3.17
CA LEU A 234 -7.24 23.76 4.10
C LEU A 234 -7.43 24.95 5.05
N LYS A 235 -8.07 26.02 4.58
CA LYS A 235 -8.46 27.13 5.45
C LYS A 235 -9.51 26.68 6.47
N ALA A 236 -10.53 25.93 6.05
CA ALA A 236 -11.55 25.41 6.96
C ALA A 236 -10.94 24.47 8.02
N VAL A 237 -10.02 23.60 7.61
CA VAL A 237 -9.25 22.74 8.53
C VAL A 237 -8.59 23.57 9.63
N LYS A 238 -7.91 24.66 9.24
CA LYS A 238 -7.24 25.55 10.19
C LYS A 238 -8.21 26.32 11.09
N ASP A 239 -9.25 26.91 10.50
CA ASP A 239 -10.20 27.79 11.21
C ASP A 239 -11.07 27.02 12.21
N HIS A 240 -11.38 25.75 11.91
CA HIS A 240 -12.22 24.89 12.75
C HIS A 240 -11.44 23.88 13.60
N GLY A 241 -10.13 23.74 13.40
CA GLY A 241 -9.32 22.73 14.10
C GLY A 241 -9.65 21.30 13.70
N TRP A 242 -10.08 21.10 12.45
CA TRP A 242 -10.36 19.77 11.89
C TRP A 242 -9.08 19.03 11.51
N GLU A 243 -9.22 17.74 11.20
CA GLU A 243 -8.12 16.90 10.75
C GLU A 243 -8.21 16.68 9.24
N ALA A 244 -7.07 16.64 8.56
CA ALA A 244 -6.98 16.37 7.13
C ALA A 244 -6.03 15.21 6.87
N TYR A 245 -6.46 14.28 6.02
CA TYR A 245 -5.72 13.08 5.66
C TYR A 245 -5.59 12.95 4.15
N GLN A 246 -4.49 12.33 3.72
CA GLN A 246 -4.29 11.85 2.37
C GLN A 246 -4.34 10.31 2.38
N ILE A 247 -5.00 9.73 1.38
CA ILE A 247 -5.15 8.29 1.23
C ILE A 247 -4.86 7.94 -0.22
N PHE A 248 -4.00 6.96 -0.43
CA PHE A 248 -3.78 6.35 -1.73
C PHE A 248 -4.37 4.94 -1.68
N ALA A 249 -5.26 4.66 -2.62
CA ALA A 249 -5.74 3.32 -2.89
C ALA A 249 -5.15 2.89 -4.23
N GLY A 250 -4.35 1.82 -4.19
CA GLY A 250 -3.40 1.47 -5.25
C GLY A 250 -3.97 1.52 -6.67
N GLY A 251 -3.09 1.71 -7.65
CA GLY A 251 -3.49 1.98 -9.03
C GLY A 251 -3.70 3.48 -9.22
N GLU A 252 -4.96 3.91 -9.36
CA GLU A 252 -5.28 5.25 -9.89
C GLU A 252 -5.85 6.24 -8.88
N TRP A 253 -6.11 5.86 -7.62
CA TRP A 253 -6.96 6.64 -6.72
C TRP A 253 -6.21 7.35 -5.59
N ASP A 254 -6.17 8.68 -5.67
CA ASP A 254 -5.74 9.55 -4.58
C ASP A 254 -6.96 10.22 -3.94
N THR A 255 -6.95 10.35 -2.60
CA THR A 255 -8.07 10.93 -1.86
C THR A 255 -7.61 11.86 -0.75
N GLY A 256 -8.14 13.08 -0.74
CA GLY A 256 -8.08 13.98 0.41
C GLY A 256 -9.35 13.83 1.27
N VAL A 257 -9.21 13.66 2.57
CA VAL A 257 -10.33 13.50 3.51
C VAL A 257 -10.21 14.51 4.63
N ILE A 258 -11.29 15.20 4.96
CA ILE A 258 -11.38 16.07 6.15
C ILE A 258 -12.36 15.46 7.15
N VAL A 259 -11.93 15.40 8.40
CA VAL A 259 -12.68 14.81 9.50
C VAL A 259 -12.84 15.81 10.64
N ASP A 260 -14.07 15.87 11.14
CA ASP A 260 -14.52 16.64 12.30
C ASP A 260 -14.94 15.63 13.39
N GLY A 261 -14.04 15.34 14.33
CA GLY A 261 -14.26 14.29 15.34
C GLY A 261 -14.50 12.93 14.69
N ASP A 262 -15.69 12.35 14.82
CA ASP A 262 -16.02 11.05 14.22
C ASP A 262 -16.89 11.16 12.97
N ARG A 263 -16.74 12.26 12.23
CA ARG A 263 -17.52 12.52 11.02
C ARG A 263 -16.62 13.03 9.89
N ILE A 264 -16.73 12.40 8.73
CA ILE A 264 -16.18 12.96 7.49
C ILE A 264 -17.05 14.14 7.05
N VAL A 265 -16.42 15.27 6.75
CA VAL A 265 -17.10 16.48 6.23
C VAL A 265 -16.83 16.70 4.75
N THR A 266 -15.62 16.38 4.29
CA THR A 266 -15.21 16.55 2.90
C THR A 266 -14.40 15.34 2.44
N VAL A 267 -14.68 14.89 1.22
CA VAL A 267 -13.87 13.90 0.50
C VAL A 267 -13.60 14.43 -0.91
N ARG A 268 -12.33 14.42 -1.32
CA ARG A 268 -11.92 14.79 -2.67
C ARG A 268 -11.15 13.64 -3.28
N PHE A 269 -11.72 13.05 -4.32
CA PHE A 269 -11.08 12.03 -5.12
C PHE A 269 -10.34 12.67 -6.29
N VAL A 270 -9.16 12.14 -6.59
CA VAL A 270 -8.49 12.29 -7.88
C VAL A 270 -8.27 10.88 -8.41
N ARG A 271 -8.70 10.63 -9.64
CA ARG A 271 -8.37 9.39 -10.34
C ARG A 271 -7.41 9.70 -11.48
N ALA A 272 -6.18 9.20 -11.42
CA ALA A 272 -5.15 9.45 -12.42
C ALA A 272 -4.29 8.20 -12.60
N ILE A 273 -3.85 7.91 -13.83
CA ILE A 273 -2.87 6.85 -14.05
C ILE A 273 -1.57 7.31 -13.38
N PRO A 274 -1.01 6.56 -12.42
CA PRO A 274 0.22 6.97 -11.78
C PRO A 274 1.33 7.04 -12.83
N PRO A 275 2.23 8.04 -12.75
CA PRO A 275 3.42 8.04 -13.60
C PRO A 275 4.20 6.73 -13.39
N PRO A 276 4.93 6.23 -14.40
CA PRO A 276 5.77 5.05 -14.22
C PRO A 276 6.77 5.32 -13.09
N PHE A 277 6.66 4.50 -12.04
CA PHE A 277 7.57 4.52 -10.88
C PHE A 277 8.82 3.68 -11.14
#